data_AF-A0A7J7FWS5-F1
#
_entry.id   AF-A0A7J7FWS5-F1
#
_cell.length_a   1.000
_cell.length_b   1.000
_cell.length_c   1.000
_cell.angle_alpha   90.00
_cell.angle_beta   90.00
_cell.angle_gamma   90.00
#
_symmetry.space_group_name_H-M   'P 1'
#
loop_
_entity.id
_entity.type
_entity.pdbx_description
1 polymer ?
#
loop_
_entity_poly.entity_id
_entity_poly.type
_entity_poly.pdbx_seq_one_letter_code
_entity_poly.pdbx_strand_id
1 'polypeptide(L)'
;MESSEEDDDFPSIESVTPQSKIDTIYQSKTEKGIRKLCFELLEVKDAVENLCGNTRTKYLAFLRLSEEVVEVEHELNELRKHISAQGILVQDLMSGVCRELDEFNGSSGDIQEAEQNLENCELEVPLLNEAEGHERMFLENVDVLLAEHKVEEALEVLDIEERSHPELKGSGDTSSTEPSSYKSAFLKRKEMLEDQLVEITEQPSVGILELKKALSGLLKLGKGPLAHQLLLKSYGSHLQNSIKAFLPFCHTYAETYSATLSNLVFSSISLTTKESGLIFGDNPAYTNRVIQWAECEIESFVRLVKENAPPSDTIFALHAASICVQASLSHCSALESQGLKLSKLLLVLLRPYKKKSWS
;
A
#
# COMPACT_ATOMS: atom_id res chain seq x y z
N MET A 1 16.30 -63.77 -38.52
CA MET A 1 14.92 -64.21 -38.31
C MET A 1 14.07 -62.98 -38.44
N GLU A 2 13.49 -62.80 -39.63
CA GLU A 2 12.38 -61.89 -39.88
C GLU A 2 11.21 -62.34 -38.99
N SER A 3 10.68 -61.43 -38.18
CA SER A 3 9.31 -61.55 -37.67
C SER A 3 8.54 -60.40 -38.30
N SER A 4 7.68 -60.81 -39.21
CA SER A 4 6.70 -60.06 -39.97
C SER A 4 5.87 -59.15 -39.09
N GLU A 5 5.87 -57.87 -39.43
CA GLU A 5 4.80 -56.92 -39.09
C GLU A 5 3.54 -57.41 -39.84
N GLU A 6 2.69 -58.16 -39.14
CA GLU A 6 1.31 -58.33 -39.57
C GLU A 6 0.56 -57.07 -39.15
N ASP A 7 0.47 -56.12 -40.10
CA ASP A 7 -0.53 -55.06 -40.08
C ASP A 7 -1.91 -55.73 -40.07
N ASP A 8 -2.44 -55.97 -38.87
CA ASP A 8 -3.86 -56.26 -38.67
C ASP A 8 -4.64 -54.98 -39.02
N ASP A 9 -4.93 -54.84 -40.30
CA ASP A 9 -5.77 -53.82 -40.90
C ASP A 9 -7.20 -54.02 -40.38
N PHE A 10 -7.46 -53.58 -39.15
CA PHE A 10 -8.80 -53.55 -38.59
C PHE A 10 -9.65 -52.68 -39.51
N PRO A 11 -10.73 -53.21 -40.11
CA PRO A 11 -11.61 -52.39 -40.94
C PRO A 11 -12.12 -51.24 -40.08
N SER A 12 -11.85 -50.03 -40.53
CA SER A 12 -12.32 -48.81 -39.89
C SER A 12 -13.82 -48.97 -39.69
N ILE A 13 -14.27 -48.97 -38.43
CA ILE A 13 -15.69 -49.14 -38.09
C ILE A 13 -16.49 -48.18 -38.97
N GLU A 14 -17.27 -48.75 -39.88
CA GLU A 14 -18.09 -48.02 -40.82
C GLU A 14 -18.99 -47.08 -40.01
N SER A 15 -18.77 -45.77 -40.17
CA SER A 15 -19.50 -44.75 -39.43
C SER A 15 -21.00 -44.94 -39.61
N VAL A 16 -21.76 -44.95 -38.52
CA VAL A 16 -23.23 -45.04 -38.56
C VAL A 16 -23.75 -43.92 -39.48
N THR A 17 -24.34 -44.31 -40.61
CA THR A 17 -24.81 -43.34 -41.61
C THR A 17 -25.81 -42.36 -40.98
N PRO A 18 -25.64 -41.04 -41.16
CA PRO A 18 -26.55 -40.04 -40.60
C PRO A 18 -28.00 -40.24 -41.05
N GLN A 19 -28.97 -40.04 -40.15
CA GLN A 19 -30.40 -40.17 -40.46
C GLN A 19 -30.87 -39.31 -41.64
N SER A 20 -30.17 -38.21 -41.93
CA SER A 20 -30.43 -37.31 -43.05
C SER A 20 -30.20 -37.94 -44.43
N LYS A 21 -29.52 -39.09 -44.50
CA LYS A 21 -29.18 -39.79 -45.76
C LYS A 21 -30.01 -41.06 -46.00
N ILE A 22 -31.02 -41.35 -45.19
CA ILE A 22 -31.76 -42.63 -45.22
C ILE A 22 -33.23 -42.39 -45.48
N ASP A 23 -33.76 -43.10 -46.47
CA ASP A 23 -35.17 -43.03 -46.85
C ASP A 23 -36.03 -43.74 -45.80
N THR A 24 -36.65 -42.96 -44.91
CA THR A 24 -37.32 -43.45 -43.68
C THR A 24 -38.51 -44.37 -43.90
N ILE A 25 -38.97 -44.48 -45.16
CA ILE A 25 -40.15 -45.24 -45.62
C ILE A 25 -39.87 -46.75 -45.72
N TYR A 26 -38.62 -47.16 -45.97
CA TYR A 26 -38.26 -48.59 -46.16
C TYR A 26 -37.61 -49.24 -44.95
N GLN A 27 -37.52 -48.54 -43.82
CA GLN A 27 -36.73 -48.97 -42.67
C GLN A 27 -37.57 -49.75 -41.64
N SER A 28 -37.13 -50.97 -41.30
CA SER A 28 -37.84 -51.81 -40.31
C SER A 28 -37.79 -51.23 -38.89
N LYS A 29 -38.78 -51.54 -38.04
CA LYS A 29 -38.78 -51.09 -36.63
C LYS A 29 -37.56 -51.58 -35.85
N THR A 30 -37.10 -52.80 -36.16
CA THR A 30 -35.89 -53.39 -35.56
C THR A 30 -34.63 -52.62 -35.96
N GLU A 31 -34.50 -52.24 -37.23
CA GLU A 31 -33.36 -51.46 -37.71
C GLU A 31 -33.31 -50.06 -37.10
N LYS A 32 -34.46 -49.40 -36.94
CA LYS A 32 -34.57 -48.12 -36.21
C LYS A 32 -34.12 -48.27 -34.75
N GLY A 33 -34.50 -49.37 -34.10
CA GLY A 33 -34.10 -49.69 -32.72
C GLY A 33 -32.59 -49.93 -32.58
N ILE A 34 -32.01 -50.75 -33.45
CA ILE A 34 -30.57 -51.03 -33.47
C ILE A 34 -29.78 -49.73 -33.69
N ARG A 35 -30.20 -48.89 -34.65
CA ARG A 35 -29.52 -47.63 -34.94
C ARG A 35 -29.59 -46.64 -33.76
N LYS A 36 -30.74 -46.54 -33.08
CA LYS A 36 -30.88 -45.72 -31.87
C LYS A 36 -29.90 -46.16 -30.79
N LEU A 37 -29.78 -47.48 -30.57
CA LEU A 37 -28.83 -48.04 -29.61
C LEU A 37 -27.37 -47.74 -30.01
N CYS A 38 -27.03 -47.83 -31.30
CA CYS A 38 -25.70 -47.46 -31.78
C CYS A 38 -25.37 -45.98 -31.55
N PHE A 39 -26.34 -45.07 -31.74
CA PHE A 39 -26.15 -43.65 -31.44
C PHE A 39 -25.96 -43.41 -29.94
N GLU A 40 -26.78 -44.02 -29.09
CA GLU A 40 -26.64 -43.92 -27.63
C GLU A 40 -25.28 -44.47 -27.15
N LEU A 41 -24.80 -45.58 -27.72
CA LEU A 41 -23.47 -46.12 -27.44
C LEU A 41 -22.34 -45.18 -27.87
N LEU A 42 -22.52 -44.45 -28.98
CA LEU A 42 -21.55 -43.46 -29.45
C LEU A 42 -21.50 -42.23 -28.54
N GLU A 43 -22.65 -41.75 -28.09
CA GLU A 43 -22.75 -40.66 -27.11
C GLU A 43 -22.11 -41.05 -25.77
N VAL A 44 -22.35 -42.28 -25.30
CA VAL A 44 -21.71 -42.79 -24.07
C VAL A 44 -20.20 -42.90 -24.25
N LYS A 45 -19.71 -43.36 -25.42
CA LYS A 45 -18.27 -43.41 -25.72
C LYS A 45 -17.64 -42.02 -25.63
N ASP A 46 -18.25 -41.02 -26.28
CA ASP A 46 -17.75 -39.63 -26.27
C ASP A 46 -17.74 -39.04 -24.85
N ALA A 47 -18.80 -39.28 -24.07
CA ALA A 47 -18.88 -38.85 -22.67
C ALA A 47 -17.78 -39.49 -21.80
N VAL A 48 -17.46 -40.76 -22.03
CA VAL A 48 -16.37 -41.48 -21.33
C VAL A 48 -15.00 -40.94 -21.74
N GLU A 49 -14.76 -40.70 -23.04
CA GLU A 49 -13.51 -40.13 -23.53
C GLU A 49 -13.27 -38.72 -22.97
N ASN A 50 -14.31 -37.88 -22.93
CA ASN A 50 -14.27 -36.56 -22.32
C ASN A 50 -13.98 -36.64 -20.81
N LEU A 51 -14.67 -37.52 -20.08
CA LEU A 51 -14.43 -37.73 -18.65
C LEU A 51 -12.99 -38.19 -18.38
N CYS A 52 -12.46 -39.12 -19.19
CA CYS A 52 -11.08 -39.59 -19.10
C CYS A 52 -10.08 -38.45 -19.39
N GLY A 53 -10.32 -37.64 -20.41
CA GLY A 53 -9.52 -36.46 -20.73
C GLY A 53 -9.52 -35.42 -19.61
N ASN A 54 -10.70 -35.10 -19.08
CA ASN A 54 -10.89 -34.17 -17.97
C ASN A 54 -10.16 -34.65 -16.71
N THR A 55 -10.27 -35.95 -16.39
CA THR A 55 -9.61 -36.56 -15.23
C THR A 55 -8.10 -36.56 -15.38
N ARG A 56 -7.57 -36.87 -16.57
CA ARG A 56 -6.14 -36.81 -16.87
C ARG A 56 -5.58 -35.40 -16.71
N THR A 57 -6.29 -34.38 -17.22
CA THR A 57 -5.89 -32.98 -17.07
C THR A 57 -5.90 -32.55 -15.61
N LYS A 58 -6.94 -32.91 -14.84
CA LYS A 58 -7.00 -32.64 -13.40
C LYS A 58 -5.88 -33.32 -12.62
N TYR A 59 -5.55 -34.57 -12.96
CA TYR A 59 -4.45 -35.30 -12.33
C TYR A 59 -3.09 -34.65 -12.63
N LEU A 60 -2.86 -34.22 -13.87
CA LEU A 60 -1.64 -33.48 -14.23
C LEU A 60 -1.55 -32.11 -13.53
N ALA A 61 -2.66 -31.40 -13.39
CA ALA A 61 -2.70 -30.14 -12.64
C ALA A 61 -2.38 -30.39 -11.15
N PHE A 62 -2.93 -31.45 -10.56
CA PHE A 62 -2.64 -31.85 -9.18
C PHE A 62 -1.16 -32.19 -9.00
N LEU A 63 -0.53 -32.92 -9.92
CA LEU A 63 0.90 -33.23 -9.83
C LEU A 63 1.78 -31.97 -9.87
N ARG A 64 1.48 -31.03 -10.77
CA ARG A 64 2.19 -29.74 -10.82
C ARG A 64 2.04 -28.95 -9.53
N LEU A 65 0.81 -28.84 -9.02
CA LEU A 65 0.54 -28.19 -7.74
C LEU A 65 1.28 -28.88 -6.58
N SER A 66 1.36 -30.21 -6.59
CA SER A 66 2.10 -30.94 -5.55
C SER A 66 3.60 -30.69 -5.59
N GLU A 67 4.18 -30.49 -6.77
CA GLU A 67 5.59 -30.13 -6.95
C GLU A 67 5.86 -28.69 -6.47
N GLU A 68 4.99 -27.74 -6.85
CA GLU A 68 5.04 -26.35 -6.37
C GLU A 68 4.94 -26.27 -4.84
N VAL A 69 4.12 -27.11 -4.20
CA VAL A 69 4.01 -27.15 -2.73
C VAL A 69 5.31 -27.61 -2.07
N VAL A 70 6.03 -28.56 -2.67
CA VAL A 70 7.34 -29.02 -2.16
C VAL A 70 8.39 -27.92 -2.30
N GLU A 71 8.37 -27.16 -3.39
CA GLU A 71 9.26 -26.00 -3.59
C GLU A 71 8.99 -24.92 -2.54
N VAL A 72 7.71 -24.58 -2.29
CA VAL A 72 7.32 -23.63 -1.23
C VAL A 72 7.72 -24.13 0.17
N GLU A 73 7.65 -25.43 0.44
CA GLU A 73 8.13 -25.99 1.71
C GLU A 73 9.65 -25.81 1.86
N HIS A 74 10.42 -25.92 0.78
CA HIS A 74 11.85 -25.65 0.79
C HIS A 74 12.14 -24.17 1.08
N GLU A 75 11.45 -23.25 0.42
CA GLU A 75 11.57 -21.80 0.67
C GLU A 75 11.21 -21.43 2.11
N LEU A 76 10.16 -22.04 2.67
CA LEU A 76 9.75 -21.82 4.06
C LEU A 76 10.81 -22.30 5.05
N ASN A 77 11.49 -23.42 4.75
CA ASN A 77 12.60 -23.90 5.56
C ASN A 77 13.81 -22.97 5.50
N GLU A 78 14.15 -22.41 4.34
CA GLU A 78 15.20 -21.40 4.22
C GLU A 78 14.83 -20.11 4.98
N LEU A 79 13.58 -19.66 4.87
CA LEU A 79 13.10 -18.51 5.65
C LEU A 79 13.22 -18.75 7.16
N ARG A 80 12.85 -19.94 7.63
CA ARG A 80 12.98 -20.32 9.05
C ARG A 80 14.44 -20.29 9.51
N LYS A 81 15.38 -20.73 8.68
CA LYS A 81 16.82 -20.64 8.98
C LYS A 81 17.27 -19.19 9.08
N HIS A 82 16.85 -18.33 8.14
CA HIS A 82 17.14 -16.89 8.19
C HIS A 82 16.60 -16.22 9.45
N ILE A 83 15.34 -16.48 9.82
CA ILE A 83 14.73 -15.94 11.05
C ILE A 83 15.50 -16.41 12.29
N SER A 84 15.92 -17.67 12.30
CA SER A 84 16.69 -18.24 13.43
C SER A 84 18.08 -17.59 13.53
N ALA A 85 18.77 -17.38 12.40
CA ALA A 85 20.04 -16.67 12.36
C ALA A 85 19.91 -15.21 12.83
N GLN A 86 18.86 -14.51 12.39
CA GLN A 86 18.55 -13.16 12.87
C GLN A 86 18.22 -13.15 14.38
N GLY A 87 17.50 -14.16 14.88
CA GLY A 87 17.21 -14.31 16.31
C GLY A 87 18.48 -14.43 17.16
N ILE A 88 19.48 -15.19 16.68
CA ILE A 88 20.79 -15.29 17.35
C ILE A 88 21.47 -13.92 17.37
N LEU A 89 21.50 -13.19 16.25
CA LEU A 89 22.10 -11.85 16.20
C LEU A 89 21.44 -10.86 17.15
N VAL A 90 20.10 -10.89 17.26
CA VAL A 90 19.36 -10.05 18.20
C VAL A 90 19.68 -10.44 19.64
N GLN A 91 19.78 -11.73 19.94
CA GLN A 91 20.14 -12.22 21.27
C GLN A 91 21.59 -11.82 21.63
N ASP A 92 22.52 -11.93 20.69
CA ASP A 92 23.91 -11.51 20.86
C ASP A 92 23.98 -9.99 21.12
N LEU A 93 23.23 -9.20 20.34
CA LEU A 93 23.12 -7.74 20.55
C LEU A 93 22.55 -7.42 21.94
N MET A 94 21.44 -8.03 22.34
CA MET A 94 20.87 -7.82 23.67
C MET A 94 21.87 -8.20 24.77
N SER A 95 22.58 -9.31 24.61
CA SER A 95 23.60 -9.73 25.59
C SER A 95 24.79 -8.78 25.66
N GLY A 96 25.19 -8.20 24.53
CA GLY A 96 26.23 -7.18 24.44
C GLY A 96 25.82 -5.88 25.11
N VAL A 97 24.62 -5.39 24.81
CA VAL A 97 24.06 -4.17 25.41
C VAL A 97 23.85 -4.33 26.92
N CYS A 98 23.37 -5.49 27.38
CA CYS A 98 23.27 -5.75 28.83
C CYS A 98 24.64 -5.74 29.50
N ARG A 99 25.68 -6.33 28.89
CA ARG A 99 27.05 -6.32 29.45
C ARG A 99 27.63 -4.91 29.49
N GLU A 100 27.44 -4.12 28.44
CA GLU A 100 27.88 -2.71 28.39
C GLU A 100 27.16 -1.86 29.43
N LEU A 101 25.86 -2.11 29.65
CA LEU A 101 25.07 -1.43 30.68
C LEU A 101 25.51 -1.82 32.10
N ASP A 102 25.82 -3.09 32.33
CA ASP A 102 26.34 -3.59 33.61
C ASP A 102 27.76 -3.07 33.90
N GLU A 103 28.63 -2.97 32.88
CA GLU A 103 29.95 -2.33 32.99
C GLU A 103 29.83 -0.83 33.28
N PHE A 104 28.90 -0.14 32.62
CA PHE A 104 28.62 1.27 32.88
C PHE A 104 28.09 1.50 34.31
N ASN A 105 27.14 0.69 34.76
CA ASN A 105 26.62 0.75 36.13
C ASN A 105 27.66 0.36 37.19
N GLY A 106 28.58 -0.56 36.88
CA GLY A 106 29.72 -0.89 37.75
C GLY A 106 30.75 0.24 37.84
N SER A 107 30.97 0.98 36.76
CA SER A 107 31.88 2.14 36.72
C SER A 107 31.29 3.40 37.37
N SER A 108 29.97 3.47 37.50
CA SER A 108 29.25 4.55 38.22
C SER A 108 29.47 4.50 39.75
N GLY A 109 30.05 3.42 40.30
CA GLY A 109 30.39 3.34 41.72
C GLY A 109 31.49 4.32 42.17
N ASP A 110 32.33 4.79 41.23
CA ASP A 110 33.44 5.72 41.52
C ASP A 110 33.07 7.20 41.33
N ILE A 111 31.82 7.52 40.97
CA ILE A 111 31.36 8.91 40.78
C ILE A 111 30.86 9.55 42.11
N GLN A 112 30.77 8.78 43.19
CA GLN A 112 30.42 9.33 44.51
C GLN A 112 31.54 10.13 45.21
N GLU A 113 32.78 10.11 44.70
CA GLU A 113 33.86 10.97 45.23
C GLU A 113 33.97 12.33 44.51
N ALA A 114 33.26 12.54 43.40
CA ALA A 114 33.28 13.80 42.66
C ALA A 114 32.21 14.81 43.11
N GLU A 115 31.26 14.42 43.96
CA GLU A 115 30.20 15.29 44.47
C GLU A 115 30.58 16.10 45.73
N GLN A 116 31.79 15.91 46.28
CA GLN A 116 32.27 16.65 47.47
C GLN A 116 33.19 17.85 47.18
N ASN A 117 33.41 18.25 45.93
CA ASN A 117 34.32 19.35 45.58
C ASN A 117 33.66 20.53 44.85
N LEU A 118 32.33 20.71 44.97
CA LEU A 118 31.66 21.93 44.48
C LEU A 118 31.10 22.83 45.59
N GLU A 119 31.64 22.73 46.79
CA GLU A 119 31.42 23.69 47.88
C GLU A 119 32.64 24.61 48.01
N ASN A 120 32.84 25.49 47.02
CA ASN A 120 33.52 26.80 47.15
C ASN A 120 33.79 27.40 45.76
N CYS A 121 32.78 28.10 45.23
CA CYS A 121 32.98 29.23 44.34
C CYS A 121 31.82 30.19 44.60
N GLU A 122 31.93 30.99 45.66
CA GLU A 122 31.23 32.27 45.76
C GLU A 122 31.75 33.17 44.63
N LEU A 123 31.22 32.96 43.42
CA LEU A 123 31.30 33.93 42.36
C LEU A 123 29.99 34.69 42.41
N GLU A 124 30.05 35.96 42.79
CA GLU A 124 28.91 36.88 42.72
C GLU A 124 28.32 36.85 41.31
N VAL A 125 27.22 36.12 41.14
CA VAL A 125 26.37 36.22 39.96
C VAL A 125 25.44 37.40 40.24
N PRO A 126 25.49 38.50 39.45
CA PRO A 126 24.52 39.56 39.55
C PRO A 126 23.12 38.96 39.40
N LEU A 127 22.26 39.22 40.38
CA LEU A 127 20.87 38.74 40.47
C LEU A 127 20.20 38.71 39.08
N LEU A 128 20.21 37.54 38.44
CA LEU A 128 19.40 37.25 37.28
C LEU A 128 17.95 37.33 37.75
N ASN A 129 17.17 38.16 37.08
CA ASN A 129 15.75 38.28 37.31
C ASN A 129 15.12 36.87 37.25
N GLU A 130 14.36 36.44 38.25
CA GLU A 130 13.84 35.06 38.36
C GLU A 130 13.12 34.59 37.08
N ALA A 131 12.52 35.53 36.35
CA ALA A 131 11.89 35.31 35.04
C ALA A 131 12.90 34.93 33.93
N GLU A 132 14.07 35.58 33.83
CA GLU A 132 15.09 35.30 32.81
C GLU A 132 15.78 33.94 33.04
N GLY A 133 15.87 33.51 34.29
CA GLY A 133 16.37 32.17 34.65
C GLY A 133 15.44 31.06 34.18
N HIS A 134 14.14 31.22 34.41
CA HIS A 134 13.12 30.26 33.97
C HIS A 134 13.09 30.12 32.44
N GLU A 135 13.11 31.26 31.71
CA GLU A 135 13.15 31.29 30.25
C GLU A 135 14.34 30.51 29.68
N ARG A 136 15.54 30.68 30.26
CA ARG A 136 16.74 29.96 29.81
C ARG A 136 16.64 28.46 30.07
N MET A 137 16.25 28.06 31.27
CA MET A 137 16.11 26.64 31.64
C MET A 137 15.08 25.92 30.78
N PHE A 138 13.96 26.59 30.45
CA PHE A 138 12.97 26.06 29.53
C PHE A 138 13.57 25.78 28.14
N LEU A 139 14.27 26.76 27.57
CA LEU A 139 14.86 26.61 26.23
C LEU A 139 15.93 25.52 26.19
N GLU A 140 16.74 25.38 27.24
CA GLU A 140 17.72 24.30 27.39
C GLU A 140 17.04 22.93 27.47
N ASN A 141 15.94 22.80 28.23
CA ASN A 141 15.16 21.57 28.29
C ASN A 141 14.60 21.17 26.91
N VAL A 142 14.07 22.14 26.15
CA VAL A 142 13.61 21.88 24.78
C VAL A 142 14.77 21.46 23.87
N ASP A 143 15.94 22.09 23.98
CA ASP A 143 17.11 21.71 23.19
C ASP A 143 17.56 20.28 23.49
N VAL A 144 17.51 19.85 24.76
CA VAL A 144 17.79 18.45 25.17
C VAL A 144 16.77 17.50 24.55
N LEU A 145 15.47 17.79 24.64
CA LEU A 145 14.42 16.94 24.08
C LEU A 145 14.53 16.81 22.55
N LEU A 146 14.87 17.92 21.86
CA LEU A 146 15.12 17.92 20.42
C LEU A 146 16.37 17.09 20.07
N ALA A 147 17.44 17.19 20.86
CA ALA A 147 18.65 16.38 20.65
C ALA A 147 18.41 14.88 20.88
N GLU A 148 17.53 14.53 21.82
CA GLU A 148 17.11 13.16 22.11
C GLU A 148 16.02 12.62 21.16
N HIS A 149 15.60 13.40 20.17
CA HIS A 149 14.49 13.05 19.24
C HIS A 149 13.17 12.70 19.96
N LYS A 150 12.93 13.26 21.15
CA LYS A 150 11.68 13.10 21.90
C LYS A 150 10.63 14.10 21.43
N VAL A 151 10.21 13.94 20.18
CA VAL A 151 9.36 14.89 19.44
C VAL A 151 8.01 15.12 20.11
N GLU A 152 7.36 14.07 20.65
CA GLU A 152 6.09 14.21 21.37
C GLU A 152 6.24 14.99 22.68
N GLU A 153 7.27 14.72 23.46
CA GLU A 153 7.54 15.41 24.73
C GLU A 153 7.89 16.88 24.47
N ALA A 154 8.74 17.14 23.47
CA ALA A 154 9.09 18.50 23.05
C ALA A 154 7.85 19.30 22.62
N LEU A 155 6.93 18.66 21.89
CA LEU A 155 5.68 19.28 21.46
C LEU A 155 4.77 19.63 22.64
N GLU A 156 4.65 18.74 23.64
CA GLU A 156 3.84 18.99 24.84
C GLU A 156 4.41 20.13 25.68
N VAL A 157 5.73 20.13 25.90
CA VAL A 157 6.44 21.20 26.62
C VAL A 157 6.25 22.56 25.93
N LEU A 158 6.38 22.62 24.61
CA LEU A 158 6.15 23.85 23.84
C LEU A 158 4.69 24.33 23.86
N ASP A 159 3.71 23.42 23.79
CA ASP A 159 2.28 23.76 23.85
C ASP A 159 1.87 24.27 25.25
N ILE A 160 2.43 23.70 26.33
CA ILE A 160 2.22 24.18 27.71
C ILE A 160 2.78 25.60 27.88
N GLU A 161 3.99 25.83 27.37
CA GLU A 161 4.64 27.14 27.46
C GLU A 161 3.89 28.21 26.65
N GLU A 162 3.47 27.90 25.42
CA GLU A 162 2.71 28.81 24.55
C GLU A 162 1.31 29.14 25.12
N ARG A 163 0.73 28.24 25.92
CA ARG A 163 -0.53 28.50 26.64
C ARG A 163 -0.32 29.36 27.88
N SER A 164 0.80 29.18 28.58
CA SER A 164 1.15 29.95 29.77
C SER A 164 1.58 31.38 29.41
N HIS A 165 2.20 31.55 28.24
CA HIS A 165 2.70 32.83 27.73
C HIS A 165 2.08 33.16 26.36
N PRO A 166 0.86 33.75 26.32
CA PRO A 166 0.17 34.06 25.07
C PRO A 166 0.93 35.06 24.19
N GLU A 167 1.88 35.80 24.75
CA GLU A 167 2.82 36.68 24.05
C GLU A 167 3.71 35.93 23.04
N LEU A 168 3.89 34.61 23.23
CA LEU A 168 4.63 33.73 22.33
C LEU A 168 3.82 33.29 21.10
N LYS A 169 2.48 33.46 21.10
CA LYS A 169 1.64 33.07 19.96
C LYS A 169 2.00 33.84 18.70
N GLY A 170 2.15 33.10 17.60
CA GLY A 170 2.47 33.65 16.29
C GLY A 170 1.23 34.03 15.47
N SER A 171 1.20 35.29 15.02
CA SER A 171 0.37 35.88 13.96
C SER A 171 -1.07 36.29 14.30
N GLY A 172 -1.24 37.57 14.65
CA GLY A 172 -2.54 38.26 14.75
C GLY A 172 -2.47 39.56 15.56
N ASP A 173 -1.93 40.61 14.96
CA ASP A 173 -2.02 42.05 15.29
C ASP A 173 -2.30 42.51 16.74
N THR A 174 -1.31 43.19 17.34
CA THR A 174 -1.37 44.54 17.95
C THR A 174 -0.35 44.74 19.09
N SER A 175 0.94 44.71 18.79
CA SER A 175 1.88 45.68 19.40
C SER A 175 3.15 45.78 18.57
N SER A 176 3.54 47.02 18.31
CA SER A 176 4.73 47.46 17.59
C SER A 176 6.00 47.25 18.41
N THR A 177 6.15 46.10 19.07
CA THR A 177 7.31 45.79 19.92
C THR A 177 8.15 44.75 19.21
N GLU A 178 9.43 45.05 18.99
CA GLU A 178 10.42 44.07 18.50
C GLU A 178 10.28 42.76 19.30
N PRO A 179 10.29 41.59 18.64
CA PRO A 179 10.14 40.31 19.35
C PRO A 179 11.25 40.20 20.40
N SER A 180 10.88 39.95 21.64
CA SER A 180 11.86 39.74 22.72
C SER A 180 12.84 38.64 22.35
N SER A 181 14.07 38.70 22.89
CA SER A 181 15.09 37.67 22.67
C SER A 181 14.55 36.26 22.98
N TYR A 182 13.70 36.14 24.00
CA TYR A 182 13.04 34.88 24.36
C TYR A 182 12.04 34.41 23.30
N LYS A 183 11.15 35.29 22.82
CA LYS A 183 10.16 34.94 21.79
C LYS A 183 10.83 34.46 20.49
N SER A 184 11.92 35.10 20.08
CA SER A 184 12.67 34.67 18.89
C SER A 184 13.36 33.31 19.10
N ALA A 185 13.96 33.08 20.27
CA ALA A 185 14.56 31.80 20.62
C ALA A 185 13.54 30.65 20.72
N PHE A 186 12.34 30.94 21.22
CA PHE A 186 11.20 30.01 21.27
C PHE A 186 10.73 29.62 19.87
N LEU A 187 10.50 30.61 18.99
CA LEU A 187 10.07 30.37 17.61
C LEU A 187 11.10 29.54 16.84
N LYS A 188 12.40 29.77 17.07
CA LYS A 188 13.47 28.97 16.47
C LYS A 188 13.39 27.48 16.87
N ARG A 189 13.11 27.17 18.13
CA ARG A 189 12.94 25.78 18.58
C ARG A 189 11.65 25.14 18.05
N LYS A 190 10.60 25.95 17.89
CA LYS A 190 9.36 25.53 17.21
C LYS A 190 9.61 25.16 15.75
N GLU A 191 10.45 25.93 15.05
CA GLU A 191 10.92 25.63 13.68
C GLU A 191 11.78 24.36 13.64
N MET A 192 12.71 24.18 14.58
CA MET A 192 13.51 22.94 14.66
C MET A 192 12.64 21.70 14.90
N LEU A 193 11.60 21.81 15.74
CA LEU A 193 10.64 20.72 15.95
C LEU A 193 9.81 20.43 14.70
N GLU A 194 9.41 21.48 13.97
CA GLU A 194 8.74 21.34 12.67
C GLU A 194 9.64 20.58 11.68
N ASP A 195 10.92 20.92 11.58
CA ASP A 195 11.87 20.25 10.71
C ASP A 195 12.01 18.75 11.05
N GLN A 196 12.13 18.40 12.34
CA GLN A 196 12.17 16.99 12.77
C GLN A 196 10.89 16.24 12.44
N LEU A 197 9.73 16.87 12.63
CA LEU A 197 8.44 16.26 12.27
C LEU A 197 8.34 16.03 10.76
N VAL A 198 8.78 17.00 9.94
CA VAL A 198 8.83 16.86 8.49
C VAL A 198 9.76 15.70 8.10
N GLU A 199 10.96 15.63 8.70
CA GLU A 199 11.92 14.56 8.46
C GLU A 199 11.30 13.18 8.70
N ILE A 200 10.59 12.98 9.81
CA ILE A 200 9.87 11.73 10.10
C ILE A 200 8.89 11.38 8.97
N THR A 201 8.12 12.35 8.47
CA THR A 201 7.15 12.09 7.38
C THR A 201 7.77 11.75 6.03
N GLU A 202 9.02 12.15 5.79
CA GLU A 202 9.72 11.92 4.53
C GLU A 202 10.52 10.61 4.50
N GLN A 203 10.65 9.94 5.65
CA GLN A 203 11.35 8.65 5.72
C GLN A 203 10.65 7.58 4.86
N PRO A 204 11.38 6.84 3.99
CA PRO A 204 10.81 5.87 3.06
C PRO A 204 10.03 4.72 3.71
N SER A 205 10.37 4.39 4.96
CA SER A 205 9.85 3.27 5.73
C SER A 205 9.10 3.69 6.98
N VAL A 206 8.63 4.95 7.05
CA VAL A 206 7.87 5.44 8.21
C VAL A 206 6.60 4.61 8.41
N GLY A 207 6.37 4.15 9.64
CA GLY A 207 5.14 3.43 9.96
C GLY A 207 3.92 4.35 9.81
N ILE A 208 2.78 3.81 9.37
CA ILE A 208 1.53 4.60 9.25
C ILE A 208 1.17 5.29 10.58
N LEU A 209 1.45 4.65 11.71
CA LEU A 209 1.21 5.22 13.03
C LEU A 209 2.12 6.42 13.32
N GLU A 210 3.41 6.31 13.00
CA GLU A 210 4.41 7.38 13.18
C GLU A 210 4.12 8.57 12.26
N LEU A 211 3.76 8.29 11.00
CA LEU A 211 3.28 9.31 10.06
C LEU A 211 2.11 10.09 10.66
N LYS A 212 1.09 9.39 11.19
CA LYS A 212 -0.09 10.05 11.80
C LYS A 212 0.27 10.88 13.03
N LYS A 213 1.19 10.40 13.87
CA LYS A 213 1.68 11.15 15.03
C LYS A 213 2.40 12.42 14.57
N ALA A 214 3.32 12.32 13.62
CA ALA A 214 4.06 13.45 13.09
C ALA A 214 3.12 14.51 12.45
N LEU A 215 2.14 14.07 11.66
CA LEU A 215 1.14 14.95 11.06
C LEU A 215 0.25 15.64 12.10
N SER A 216 -0.16 14.91 13.14
CA SER A 216 -0.91 15.48 14.27
C SER A 216 -0.06 16.50 15.04
N GLY A 217 1.24 16.25 15.17
CA GLY A 217 2.20 17.18 15.74
C GLY A 217 2.29 18.47 14.95
N LEU A 218 2.48 18.38 13.64
CA LEU A 218 2.47 19.54 12.74
C LEU A 218 1.15 20.32 12.80
N LEU A 219 0.02 19.63 12.93
CA LEU A 219 -1.28 20.27 13.09
C LEU A 219 -1.35 21.06 14.41
N LYS A 220 -0.86 20.50 15.53
CA LYS A 220 -0.76 21.17 16.83
C LYS A 220 0.17 22.40 16.78
N LEU A 221 1.24 22.35 15.97
CA LEU A 221 2.13 23.50 15.74
C LEU A 221 1.49 24.61 14.89
N GLY A 222 0.27 24.41 14.38
CA GLY A 222 -0.40 25.36 13.47
C GLY A 222 0.00 25.20 12.00
N LYS A 223 0.77 24.16 11.67
CA LYS A 223 1.25 23.85 10.31
C LYS A 223 0.30 22.92 9.56
N GLY A 224 -1.00 23.12 9.72
CA GLY A 224 -2.05 22.29 9.11
C GLY A 224 -1.93 22.14 7.58
N PRO A 225 -1.72 23.22 6.79
CA PRO A 225 -1.57 23.10 5.34
C PRO A 225 -0.35 22.28 4.90
N LEU A 226 0.76 22.36 5.66
CA LEU A 226 1.98 21.59 5.42
C LEU A 226 1.75 20.11 5.77
N ALA A 227 1.18 19.84 6.95
CA ALA A 227 0.81 18.49 7.36
C ALA A 227 -0.11 17.81 6.32
N HIS A 228 -1.14 18.51 5.85
CA HIS A 228 -2.03 17.97 4.84
C HIS A 228 -1.31 17.69 3.51
N GLN A 229 -0.36 18.54 3.10
CA GLN A 229 0.47 18.29 1.91
C GLN A 229 1.34 17.04 2.08
N LEU A 230 1.96 16.86 3.24
CA LEU A 230 2.81 15.71 3.56
C LEU A 230 2.00 14.40 3.61
N LEU A 231 0.77 14.44 4.14
CA LEU A 231 -0.17 13.31 4.07
C LEU A 231 -0.35 12.86 2.61
N LEU A 232 -0.76 13.77 1.73
CA LEU A 232 -1.01 13.45 0.33
C LEU A 232 0.25 12.96 -0.39
N LYS A 233 1.41 13.57 -0.10
CA LYS A 233 2.70 13.15 -0.65
C LYS A 233 3.07 11.73 -0.23
N SER A 234 2.91 11.39 1.05
CA SER A 234 3.24 10.07 1.59
C SER A 234 2.32 8.99 1.02
N TYR A 235 0.99 9.20 1.05
CA TYR A 235 0.04 8.25 0.48
C TYR A 235 0.18 8.11 -1.04
N GLY A 236 0.45 9.21 -1.75
CA GLY A 236 0.77 9.19 -3.17
C GLY A 236 2.03 8.38 -3.47
N SER A 237 3.12 8.59 -2.72
CA SER A 237 4.36 7.81 -2.86
C SER A 237 4.13 6.32 -2.63
N HIS A 238 3.38 5.97 -1.57
CA HIS A 238 3.02 4.58 -1.26
C HIS A 238 2.18 3.93 -2.38
N LEU A 239 1.18 4.64 -2.91
CA LEU A 239 0.39 4.19 -4.06
C LEU A 239 1.28 3.97 -5.28
N GLN A 240 2.15 4.92 -5.62
CA GLN A 240 3.04 4.81 -6.77
C GLN A 240 4.02 3.64 -6.64
N ASN A 241 4.54 3.37 -5.44
CA ASN A 241 5.38 2.20 -5.18
C ASN A 241 4.60 0.90 -5.34
N SER A 242 3.35 0.85 -4.86
CA SER A 242 2.45 -0.30 -5.03
C SER A 242 2.14 -0.56 -6.51
N ILE A 243 1.89 0.51 -7.29
CA ILE A 243 1.66 0.41 -8.74
C ILE A 243 2.92 -0.08 -9.45
N LYS A 244 4.10 0.46 -9.12
CA LYS A 244 5.38 0.02 -9.71
C LYS A 244 5.66 -1.45 -9.43
N ALA A 245 5.36 -1.93 -8.23
CA ALA A 245 5.46 -3.34 -7.88
C ALA A 245 4.45 -4.20 -8.66
N PHE A 246 3.27 -3.66 -8.98
CA PHE A 246 2.23 -4.36 -9.72
C PHE A 246 2.44 -4.38 -11.25
N LEU A 247 3.08 -3.34 -11.82
CA LEU A 247 3.24 -3.17 -13.28
C LEU A 247 3.84 -4.38 -14.02
N PRO A 248 4.88 -5.08 -13.51
CA PRO A 248 5.45 -6.26 -14.18
C PRO A 248 4.43 -7.38 -14.46
N PHE A 249 3.35 -7.46 -13.69
CA PHE A 249 2.32 -8.50 -13.83
C PHE A 249 1.23 -8.17 -14.87
N CYS A 250 1.32 -6.99 -15.51
CA CYS A 250 0.29 -6.53 -16.45
C CYS A 250 0.05 -7.50 -17.62
N HIS A 251 1.10 -8.08 -18.19
CA HIS A 251 1.00 -8.95 -19.35
C HIS A 251 0.45 -10.34 -18.99
N THR A 252 0.76 -10.82 -17.79
CA THR A 252 0.29 -12.13 -17.29
C THR A 252 -1.21 -12.13 -17.02
N TYR A 253 -1.77 -10.97 -16.66
CA TYR A 253 -3.17 -10.81 -16.27
C TYR A 253 -3.88 -9.74 -17.09
N ALA A 254 -3.67 -9.69 -18.40
CA ALA A 254 -4.18 -8.63 -19.28
C ALA A 254 -5.70 -8.39 -19.18
N GLU A 255 -6.48 -9.43 -18.85
CA GLU A 255 -7.94 -9.34 -18.70
C GLU A 255 -8.37 -8.69 -17.37
N THR A 256 -7.62 -8.87 -16.29
CA THR A 256 -7.98 -8.40 -14.94
C THR A 256 -7.09 -7.25 -14.45
N TYR A 257 -6.00 -6.95 -15.13
CA TYR A 257 -5.03 -5.91 -14.80
C TYR A 257 -5.70 -4.56 -14.51
N SER A 258 -6.58 -4.11 -15.41
CA SER A 258 -7.27 -2.82 -15.30
C SER A 258 -8.21 -2.76 -14.09
N ALA A 259 -8.85 -3.88 -13.76
CA ALA A 259 -9.73 -4.02 -12.60
C ALA A 259 -8.93 -4.01 -11.29
N THR A 260 -7.82 -4.74 -11.24
CA THR A 260 -6.92 -4.79 -10.08
C THR A 260 -6.26 -3.44 -9.84
N LEU A 261 -5.81 -2.77 -10.90
CA LEU A 261 -5.27 -1.41 -10.82
C LEU A 261 -6.32 -0.41 -10.34
N SER A 262 -7.56 -0.53 -10.82
CA SER A 262 -8.69 0.25 -10.30
C SER A 262 -8.90 -0.01 -8.81
N ASN A 263 -8.87 -1.26 -8.34
CA ASN A 263 -8.99 -1.54 -6.91
C ASN A 263 -7.86 -0.88 -6.10
N LEU A 264 -6.61 -0.99 -6.57
CA LEU A 264 -5.47 -0.40 -5.90
C LEU A 264 -5.60 1.13 -5.76
N VAL A 265 -5.87 1.83 -6.87
CA VAL A 265 -5.97 3.30 -6.89
C VAL A 265 -7.16 3.79 -6.07
N PHE A 266 -8.35 3.23 -6.28
CA PHE A 266 -9.55 3.72 -5.61
C PHE A 266 -9.60 3.34 -4.12
N SER A 267 -9.02 2.20 -3.72
CA SER A 267 -8.87 1.87 -2.29
C SER A 267 -7.89 2.81 -1.60
N SER A 268 -6.78 3.18 -2.24
CA SER A 268 -5.87 4.21 -1.72
C SER A 268 -6.55 5.57 -1.61
N ILE A 269 -7.32 6.01 -2.62
CA ILE A 269 -8.09 7.27 -2.56
C ILE A 269 -9.08 7.25 -1.38
N SER A 270 -9.82 6.16 -1.23
CA SER A 270 -10.76 5.95 -0.12
C SER A 270 -10.06 6.03 1.24
N LEU A 271 -8.92 5.35 1.38
CA LEU A 271 -8.14 5.37 2.62
C LEU A 271 -7.63 6.77 2.93
N THR A 272 -6.98 7.45 1.99
CA THR A 272 -6.45 8.80 2.18
C THR A 272 -7.55 9.80 2.53
N THR A 273 -8.73 9.68 1.94
CA THR A 273 -9.88 10.55 2.21
C THR A 273 -10.38 10.38 3.64
N LYS A 274 -10.54 9.13 4.08
CA LYS A 274 -10.92 8.82 5.47
C LYS A 274 -9.90 9.34 6.46
N GLU A 275 -8.62 9.08 6.21
CA GLU A 275 -7.53 9.47 7.11
C GLU A 275 -7.35 10.99 7.16
N SER A 276 -7.49 11.68 6.03
CA SER A 276 -7.51 13.14 6.00
C SER A 276 -8.67 13.69 6.84
N GLY A 277 -9.89 13.14 6.69
CA GLY A 277 -11.04 13.54 7.50
C GLY A 277 -10.85 13.29 9.00
N LEU A 278 -10.20 12.19 9.38
CA LEU A 278 -9.91 11.87 10.79
C LEU A 278 -8.90 12.83 11.43
N ILE A 279 -7.86 13.22 10.69
CA ILE A 279 -6.77 14.07 11.23
C ILE A 279 -7.13 15.55 11.15
N PHE A 280 -7.75 15.99 10.05
CA PHE A 280 -7.94 17.41 9.74
C PHE A 280 -9.39 17.89 9.87
N GLY A 281 -10.34 16.98 10.10
CA GLY A 281 -11.77 17.27 10.17
C GLY A 281 -12.38 17.71 8.84
N ASP A 282 -13.62 18.20 8.90
CA ASP A 282 -14.40 18.64 7.73
C ASP A 282 -14.02 20.05 7.26
N ASN A 283 -12.73 20.31 7.06
CA ASN A 283 -12.27 21.59 6.52
C ASN A 283 -12.37 21.58 4.97
N PRO A 284 -13.18 22.46 4.36
CA PRO A 284 -13.38 22.46 2.92
C PRO A 284 -12.10 22.72 2.12
N ALA A 285 -11.13 23.44 2.68
CA ALA A 285 -9.85 23.68 2.00
C ALA A 285 -9.04 22.38 1.84
N TYR A 286 -9.07 21.51 2.85
CA TYR A 286 -8.40 20.22 2.84
C TYR A 286 -9.17 19.20 2.00
N THR A 287 -10.50 19.15 2.15
CA THR A 287 -11.35 18.31 1.30
C THR A 287 -11.15 18.62 -0.18
N ASN A 288 -11.08 19.90 -0.57
CA ASN A 288 -10.81 20.29 -1.96
C ASN A 288 -9.43 19.83 -2.45
N ARG A 289 -8.40 19.88 -1.61
CA ARG A 289 -7.07 19.35 -1.97
C ARG A 289 -7.07 17.82 -2.12
N VAL A 290 -7.81 17.10 -1.27
CA VAL A 290 -7.98 15.64 -1.42
C VAL A 290 -8.70 15.33 -2.73
N ILE A 291 -9.74 16.09 -3.08
CA ILE A 291 -10.44 15.94 -4.37
C ILE A 291 -9.45 16.13 -5.52
N GLN A 292 -8.70 17.24 -5.55
CA GLN A 292 -7.71 17.51 -6.61
C GLN A 292 -6.64 16.41 -6.70
N TRP A 293 -6.14 15.93 -5.57
CA TRP A 293 -5.20 14.81 -5.55
C TRP A 293 -5.82 13.53 -6.12
N ALA A 294 -7.05 13.19 -5.72
CA ALA A 294 -7.77 12.03 -6.25
C ALA A 294 -8.03 12.15 -7.76
N GLU A 295 -8.32 13.35 -8.27
CA GLU A 295 -8.43 13.60 -9.72
C GLU A 295 -7.10 13.30 -10.44
N CYS A 296 -5.97 13.78 -9.91
CA CYS A 296 -4.63 13.48 -10.45
C CYS A 296 -4.30 11.98 -10.45
N GLU A 297 -4.66 11.26 -9.39
CA GLU A 297 -4.44 9.81 -9.31
C GLU A 297 -5.35 9.05 -10.31
N ILE A 298 -6.59 9.48 -10.49
CA ILE A 298 -7.51 8.91 -11.51
C ILE A 298 -6.99 9.17 -12.92
N GLU A 299 -6.49 10.37 -13.21
CA GLU A 299 -5.86 10.67 -14.50
C GLU A 299 -4.67 9.75 -14.77
N SER A 300 -3.86 9.50 -13.73
CA SER A 300 -2.71 8.61 -13.83
C SER A 300 -3.10 7.15 -14.01
N PHE A 301 -4.12 6.69 -13.29
CA PHE A 301 -4.77 5.41 -13.51
C PHE A 301 -5.22 5.23 -14.96
N VAL A 302 -5.99 6.18 -15.49
CA VAL A 302 -6.51 6.09 -16.86
C VAL A 302 -5.38 6.09 -17.89
N ARG A 303 -4.30 6.83 -17.65
CA ARG A 303 -3.11 6.82 -18.49
C ARG A 303 -2.45 5.44 -18.51
N LEU A 304 -2.20 4.85 -17.34
CA LEU A 304 -1.61 3.52 -17.21
C LEU A 304 -2.47 2.43 -17.86
N VAL A 305 -3.78 2.49 -17.68
CA VAL A 305 -4.72 1.57 -18.34
C VAL A 305 -4.62 1.67 -19.87
N LYS A 306 -4.44 2.87 -20.43
CA LYS A 306 -4.31 3.06 -21.88
C LYS A 306 -2.95 2.62 -22.41
N GLU A 307 -1.88 2.90 -21.68
CA GLU A 307 -0.51 2.53 -22.05
C GLU A 307 -0.31 1.01 -22.07
N ASN A 308 -1.01 0.31 -21.18
CA ASN A 308 -0.88 -1.14 -21.01
C ASN A 308 -2.12 -1.91 -21.46
N ALA A 309 -3.03 -1.28 -22.22
CA ALA A 309 -4.20 -1.95 -22.76
C ALA A 309 -3.81 -3.02 -23.78
N PRO A 310 -4.53 -4.16 -23.84
CA PRO A 310 -4.37 -5.11 -24.92
C PRO A 310 -4.66 -4.45 -26.29
N PRO A 311 -4.01 -4.89 -27.38
CA PRO A 311 -4.26 -4.36 -28.71
C PRO A 311 -5.74 -4.44 -29.08
N SER A 312 -6.27 -3.41 -29.75
CA SER A 312 -7.70 -3.27 -30.10
C SER A 312 -8.27 -4.45 -30.87
N ASP A 313 -7.41 -5.18 -31.57
CA ASP A 313 -7.77 -6.28 -32.46
C ASP A 313 -7.94 -7.61 -31.71
N THR A 314 -7.69 -7.61 -30.40
CA THR A 314 -7.85 -8.77 -29.53
C THR A 314 -9.32 -8.91 -29.10
N ILE A 315 -9.88 -10.12 -29.17
CA ILE A 315 -11.26 -10.44 -28.74
C ILE A 315 -11.53 -9.98 -27.29
N PHE A 316 -10.51 -10.01 -26.44
CA PHE A 316 -10.60 -9.65 -25.03
C PHE A 316 -10.45 -8.14 -24.74
N ALA A 317 -10.10 -7.30 -25.72
CA ALA A 317 -9.86 -5.88 -25.49
C ALA A 317 -11.12 -5.12 -25.06
N LEU A 318 -12.26 -5.40 -25.70
CA LEU A 318 -13.55 -4.83 -25.32
C LEU A 318 -13.99 -5.34 -23.94
N HIS A 319 -13.75 -6.61 -23.65
CA HIS A 319 -14.08 -7.22 -22.37
C HIS A 319 -13.27 -6.60 -21.22
N ALA A 320 -11.95 -6.50 -21.36
CA ALA A 320 -11.06 -5.87 -20.39
C ALA A 320 -11.40 -4.38 -20.17
N ALA A 321 -11.76 -3.64 -21.23
CA ALA A 321 -12.22 -2.26 -21.12
C ALA A 321 -13.58 -2.17 -20.40
N SER A 322 -14.52 -3.08 -20.67
CA SER A 322 -15.81 -3.14 -19.99
C SER A 322 -15.66 -3.42 -18.50
N ILE A 323 -14.82 -4.40 -18.13
CA ILE A 323 -14.52 -4.71 -16.73
C ILE A 323 -13.88 -3.51 -16.04
N CYS A 324 -12.90 -2.84 -16.68
CA CYS A 324 -12.28 -1.63 -16.15
C CYS A 324 -13.33 -0.56 -15.82
N VAL A 325 -14.16 -0.20 -16.80
CA VAL A 325 -15.21 0.82 -16.64
C VAL A 325 -16.17 0.43 -15.51
N GLN A 326 -16.62 -0.83 -15.48
CA GLN A 326 -17.55 -1.32 -14.46
C GLN A 326 -16.93 -1.29 -13.06
N ALA A 327 -15.70 -1.78 -12.90
CA ALA A 327 -14.99 -1.79 -11.63
C ALA A 327 -14.75 -0.36 -11.12
N SER A 328 -14.25 0.54 -11.98
CA SER A 328 -13.99 1.92 -11.60
C SER A 328 -15.27 2.70 -11.28
N LEU A 329 -16.38 2.48 -12.00
CA LEU A 329 -17.68 3.10 -11.66
C LEU A 329 -18.26 2.59 -10.34
N SER A 330 -18.09 1.28 -10.06
CA SER A 330 -18.46 0.70 -8.76
C SER A 330 -17.68 1.38 -7.63
N HIS A 331 -16.37 1.54 -7.79
CA HIS A 331 -15.54 2.24 -6.82
C HIS A 331 -15.88 3.72 -6.68
N CYS A 332 -16.16 4.43 -7.78
CA CYS A 332 -16.65 5.82 -7.72
C CYS A 332 -17.94 5.91 -6.89
N SER A 333 -18.88 4.98 -7.10
CA SER A 333 -20.14 4.94 -6.33
C SER A 333 -19.89 4.76 -4.83
N ALA A 334 -18.89 3.94 -4.46
CA ALA A 334 -18.48 3.79 -3.07
C ALA A 334 -17.83 5.08 -2.51
N LEU A 335 -17.03 5.79 -3.29
CA LEU A 335 -16.40 7.05 -2.91
C LEU A 335 -17.40 8.20 -2.75
N GLU A 336 -18.56 8.17 -3.42
CA GLU A 336 -19.61 9.19 -3.26
C GLU A 336 -20.13 9.25 -1.81
N SER A 337 -20.12 8.13 -1.07
CA SER A 337 -20.44 8.09 0.36
C SER A 337 -19.46 8.89 1.24
N GLN A 338 -18.26 9.16 0.73
CA GLN A 338 -17.21 9.96 1.38
C GLN A 338 -17.15 11.39 0.82
N GLY A 339 -18.15 11.80 0.03
CA GLY A 339 -18.22 13.14 -0.56
C GLY A 339 -17.47 13.32 -1.87
N LEU A 340 -16.85 12.27 -2.42
CA LEU A 340 -16.07 12.30 -3.65
C LEU A 340 -16.91 11.93 -4.88
N LYS A 341 -17.29 12.91 -5.69
CA LYS A 341 -18.11 12.71 -6.91
C LYS A 341 -17.25 12.64 -8.17
N LEU A 342 -16.52 11.54 -8.36
CA LEU A 342 -15.52 11.37 -9.43
C LEU A 342 -16.06 10.63 -10.67
N SER A 343 -17.28 10.10 -10.62
CA SER A 343 -17.93 9.32 -11.68
C SER A 343 -17.95 10.04 -13.05
N LYS A 344 -18.25 11.34 -13.05
CA LYS A 344 -18.29 12.16 -14.28
C LYS A 344 -16.91 12.33 -14.90
N LEU A 345 -15.89 12.61 -14.08
CA LEU A 345 -14.51 12.78 -14.53
C LEU A 345 -14.00 11.48 -15.17
N LEU A 346 -14.20 10.35 -14.50
CA LEU A 346 -13.81 9.03 -15.00
C LEU A 346 -14.40 8.74 -16.38
N LEU A 347 -15.71 8.99 -16.58
CA LEU A 347 -16.37 8.79 -17.87
C LEU A 347 -15.81 9.68 -18.98
N VAL A 348 -15.39 10.91 -18.65
CA VAL A 348 -14.74 11.83 -19.60
C VAL A 348 -13.33 11.34 -19.95
N LEU A 349 -12.56 10.89 -18.97
CA LEU A 349 -11.19 10.41 -19.17
C LEU A 349 -11.11 9.08 -19.92
N LEU A 350 -12.10 8.19 -19.74
CA LEU A 350 -12.21 6.89 -20.42
C LEU A 350 -12.85 6.97 -21.81
N ARG A 351 -13.45 8.12 -22.20
CA ARG A 351 -14.02 8.32 -23.55
C ARG A 351 -13.08 8.10 -24.75
N PRO A 352 -11.73 8.19 -24.69
CA PRO A 352 -10.90 8.04 -25.88
C PRO A 352 -10.49 6.58 -26.20
N TYR A 353 -11.22 5.56 -25.73
CA TYR A 353 -11.20 4.25 -26.41
C TYR A 353 -11.80 4.30 -27.84
N LYS A 354 -12.36 5.44 -28.27
CA LYS A 354 -12.95 5.64 -29.60
C LYS A 354 -12.10 6.42 -30.61
N LYS A 355 -10.85 6.81 -30.32
CA LYS A 355 -10.08 7.69 -31.23
C LYS A 355 -8.60 7.38 -31.46
N LYS A 356 -8.15 6.17 -31.12
CA LYS A 356 -6.88 5.59 -31.59
C LYS A 356 -7.04 4.22 -32.29
N SER A 357 -8.27 3.88 -32.70
CA SER A 357 -8.48 3.11 -33.92
C SER A 357 -8.95 4.12 -34.97
N TRP A 358 -8.69 3.89 -36.26
CA TRP A 358 -8.93 4.81 -37.39
C TRP A 358 -7.84 5.88 -37.63
N SER A 359 -6.57 5.48 -37.68
CA SER A 359 -5.63 5.99 -38.71
C SER A 359 -4.67 4.89 -39.11
#